data_AF-A0A931B1C3-F1
#
_entry.id   AF-A0A931B1C3-F1
#
_cell.length_a   1.000
_cell.length_b   1.000
_cell.length_c   1.000
_cell.angle_alpha   90.00
_cell.angle_beta   90.00
_cell.angle_gamma   90.00
#
_symmetry.space_group_name_H-M   'P 1'
#
loop_
_entity.id
_entity.type
_entity.pdbx_description
1 polymer ?
#
loop_
_entity_poly.entity_id
_entity_poly.type
_entity_poly.pdbx_seq_one_letter_code
_entity_poly.pdbx_strand_id
1 'polypeptide(L)'
;MDYASSRPTAPAATGGRSTTSAKIVVAGGFGVGKTTLVGAVSEINPLRTEAVMTSASAGIDDLSHVSGKTTTTVAMDFGRITLDEDLILYLFGTPGQDRFWFMWDDLVRGAIGAVVLVDTRRLADCFPAIDYFENSGLPFIVAVNNFDGAQTHTPEEVREALQLDHETPIISTDARRRDSAKSALITLVEHALLARLR
;
A
#
# COMPACT_ATOMS: atom_id res chain seq x y z
N MET A 1 -63.55 -25.29 2.84
CA MET A 1 -62.31 -24.91 2.14
C MET A 1 -61.82 -23.65 2.78
N ASP A 2 -60.73 -23.81 3.53
CA ASP A 2 -60.06 -22.79 4.33
C ASP A 2 -59.28 -21.82 3.45
N TYR A 3 -59.19 -20.56 3.88
CA TYR A 3 -58.03 -19.74 3.54
C TYR A 3 -57.66 -18.87 4.75
N ALA A 4 -56.90 -19.46 5.66
CA ALA A 4 -56.20 -18.74 6.71
C ALA A 4 -55.12 -17.86 6.08
N SER A 5 -55.21 -16.55 6.27
CA SER A 5 -54.19 -15.60 5.84
C SER A 5 -52.96 -15.70 6.73
N SER A 6 -51.93 -16.42 6.28
CA SER A 6 -50.60 -16.39 6.87
C SER A 6 -49.89 -15.08 6.48
N ARG A 7 -49.65 -14.20 7.45
CA ARG A 7 -48.69 -13.10 7.29
C ARG A 7 -47.28 -13.70 7.33
N PRO A 8 -46.38 -13.35 6.40
CA PRO A 8 -44.97 -13.72 6.55
C PRO A 8 -44.40 -12.91 7.72
N THR A 9 -44.03 -13.60 8.80
CA THR A 9 -43.13 -13.06 9.82
C THR A 9 -41.77 -12.83 9.16
N ALA A 10 -41.37 -11.57 9.04
CA ALA A 10 -40.02 -11.22 8.61
C ALA A 10 -39.02 -11.86 9.59
N PRO A 11 -37.95 -12.53 9.12
CA PRO A 11 -36.92 -13.04 10.00
C PRO A 11 -36.31 -11.87 10.78
N ALA A 12 -36.19 -12.03 12.09
CA ALA A 12 -35.49 -11.08 12.95
C ALA A 12 -34.08 -10.86 12.38
N ALA A 13 -33.73 -9.61 12.11
CA ALA A 13 -32.38 -9.24 11.74
C ALA A 13 -31.46 -9.63 12.91
N THR A 14 -30.72 -10.73 12.74
CA THR A 14 -29.57 -11.02 13.57
C THR A 14 -28.62 -9.83 13.42
N GLY A 15 -28.38 -9.12 14.51
CA GLY A 15 -27.39 -8.04 14.57
C GLY A 15 -26.01 -8.62 14.33
N GLY A 16 -25.66 -8.82 13.05
CA GLY A 16 -24.30 -9.14 12.64
C GLY A 16 -23.43 -7.97 13.06
N ARG A 17 -22.41 -8.23 13.88
CA ARG A 17 -21.38 -7.23 14.16
C ARG A 17 -20.83 -6.74 12.83
N SER A 18 -20.83 -5.42 12.63
CA SER A 18 -20.28 -4.83 11.41
C SER A 18 -18.76 -4.97 11.43
N THR A 19 -18.20 -5.70 10.47
CA THR A 19 -16.75 -5.79 10.33
C THR A 19 -16.15 -4.41 10.03
N THR A 20 -15.24 -3.96 10.89
CA THR A 20 -14.44 -2.74 10.69
C THR A 20 -13.26 -3.07 9.80
N SER A 21 -12.89 -2.13 8.92
CA SER A 21 -11.69 -2.29 8.11
C SER A 21 -10.82 -1.05 8.07
N ALA A 22 -9.52 -1.27 7.91
CA ALA A 22 -8.52 -0.24 7.69
C ALA A 22 -7.74 -0.55 6.41
N LYS A 23 -7.16 0.49 5.80
CA LYS A 23 -6.43 0.40 4.53
C LYS A 23 -5.07 1.08 4.67
N ILE A 24 -4.00 0.38 4.27
CA ILE A 24 -2.64 0.91 4.18
C ILE A 24 -2.15 0.78 2.74
N VAL A 25 -1.45 1.81 2.28
CA VAL A 25 -0.76 1.80 0.98
C VAL A 25 0.71 1.45 1.18
N VAL A 26 1.27 0.62 0.31
CA VAL A 26 2.70 0.30 0.25
C VAL A 26 3.25 0.85 -1.05
N ALA A 27 4.11 1.86 -0.95
CA ALA A 27 4.65 2.61 -2.08
C ALA A 27 6.17 2.49 -2.18
N GLY A 28 6.74 3.09 -3.23
CA GLY A 28 8.17 3.14 -3.50
C GLY A 28 8.55 2.64 -4.89
N GLY A 29 9.84 2.73 -5.19
CA GLY A 29 10.43 2.45 -6.50
C GLY A 29 10.17 1.06 -7.08
N PHE A 30 10.40 0.89 -8.38
CA PHE A 30 10.32 -0.42 -9.01
C PHE A 30 11.35 -1.40 -8.43
N GLY A 31 10.91 -2.60 -8.05
CA GLY A 31 11.79 -3.63 -7.47
C GLY A 31 12.17 -3.41 -6.00
N VAL A 32 11.67 -2.36 -5.34
CA VAL A 32 12.01 -2.04 -3.94
C VAL A 32 11.48 -3.05 -2.90
N GLY A 33 10.62 -3.98 -3.30
CA GLY A 33 10.10 -5.04 -2.41
C GLY A 33 8.64 -4.88 -1.98
N LYS A 34 7.83 -4.02 -2.63
CA LYS A 34 6.39 -3.84 -2.32
C LYS A 34 5.60 -5.16 -2.30
N THR A 35 5.65 -5.92 -3.40
CA THR A 35 5.02 -7.24 -3.51
C THR A 35 5.49 -8.20 -2.43
N THR A 36 6.79 -8.17 -2.13
CA THR A 36 7.40 -9.02 -1.10
C THR A 36 6.87 -8.65 0.28
N LEU A 37 6.83 -7.36 0.63
CA LEU A 37 6.30 -6.89 1.91
C LEU A 37 4.84 -7.27 2.08
N VAL A 38 4.00 -6.99 1.07
CA VAL A 38 2.57 -7.35 1.09
C VAL A 38 2.40 -8.86 1.26
N GLY A 39 3.14 -9.65 0.48
CA GLY A 39 3.10 -11.12 0.56
C GLY A 39 3.56 -11.69 1.90
N ALA A 40 4.54 -11.07 2.57
CA ALA A 40 5.09 -11.58 3.83
C ALA A 40 4.08 -11.52 4.99
N VAL A 41 3.18 -10.52 4.97
CA VAL A 41 2.22 -10.28 6.06
C VAL A 41 0.80 -10.71 5.73
N SER A 42 0.44 -10.78 4.45
CA SER A 42 -0.90 -11.17 4.00
C SER A 42 -1.24 -12.62 4.37
N GLU A 43 -2.49 -12.86 4.77
CA GLU A 43 -3.10 -14.19 4.97
C GLU A 43 -3.63 -14.79 3.66
N ILE A 44 -3.89 -13.93 2.68
CA ILE A 44 -4.26 -14.35 1.33
C ILE A 44 -3.01 -14.30 0.45
N ASN A 45 -2.93 -15.23 -0.50
CA ASN A 45 -1.95 -15.09 -1.58
C ASN A 45 -2.20 -13.75 -2.30
N PRO A 46 -1.17 -12.92 -2.52
CA PRO A 46 -1.35 -11.66 -3.21
C PRO A 46 -2.06 -11.87 -4.54
N LEU A 47 -3.26 -11.32 -4.66
CA LEU A 47 -4.00 -11.34 -5.91
C LEU A 47 -3.30 -10.37 -6.85
N ARG A 48 -2.58 -10.91 -7.85
CA ARG A 48 -2.15 -10.12 -9.00
C ARG A 48 -3.38 -9.92 -9.87
N THR A 49 -4.11 -8.83 -9.66
CA THR A 49 -5.25 -8.53 -10.53
C THR A 49 -4.71 -8.07 -11.88
N GLU A 50 -4.98 -8.84 -12.93
CA GLU A 50 -4.70 -8.43 -14.30
C GLU A 50 -5.79 -7.46 -14.76
N ALA A 51 -5.61 -6.16 -14.53
CA ALA A 51 -6.48 -5.17 -15.14
C ALA A 51 -6.05 -4.92 -16.59
N VAL A 52 -6.90 -5.30 -17.55
CA VAL A 52 -6.77 -4.90 -18.95
C VAL A 52 -7.12 -3.42 -19.05
N MET A 53 -6.10 -2.56 -19.11
CA MET A 53 -6.30 -1.15 -19.42
C MET A 53 -6.62 -1.01 -20.91
N THR A 54 -7.83 -0.59 -21.24
CA THR A 54 -8.13 -0.09 -22.58
C THR A 54 -7.42 1.25 -22.79
N SER A 55 -6.85 1.41 -23.99
CA SER A 55 -6.05 2.55 -24.44
C SER A 55 -6.60 3.93 -24.07
N ALA A 56 -5.93 4.62 -23.14
CA ALA A 56 -6.10 6.06 -22.88
C ALA A 56 -4.78 6.84 -23.03
N SER A 57 -3.85 6.34 -23.85
CA SER A 57 -2.64 7.08 -24.24
C SER A 57 -2.30 6.78 -25.70
N ALA A 58 -3.22 7.12 -26.60
CA ALA A 58 -2.87 7.36 -27.99
C ALA A 58 -2.46 8.84 -28.09
N GLY A 59 -1.16 9.13 -28.08
CA GLY A 59 -0.71 10.41 -28.62
C GLY A 59 0.52 11.08 -28.01
N ILE A 60 1.16 10.53 -26.96
CA ILE A 60 2.38 11.15 -26.41
C ILE A 60 3.34 10.03 -25.99
N ASP A 61 4.26 9.66 -26.89
CA ASP A 61 5.70 9.53 -26.65
C ASP A 61 6.36 8.44 -27.53
N ASP A 62 7.64 8.67 -27.83
CA ASP A 62 8.50 7.94 -28.76
C ASP A 62 8.64 6.45 -28.41
N LEU A 63 8.33 5.59 -29.39
CA LEU A 63 8.31 4.13 -29.27
C LEU A 63 9.70 3.49 -29.50
N SER A 64 10.78 4.26 -29.48
CA SER A 64 12.12 3.80 -29.83
C SER A 64 12.75 2.77 -28.86
N HIS A 65 12.14 2.50 -27.70
CA HIS A 65 12.68 1.57 -26.69
C HIS A 65 11.76 0.42 -26.22
N VAL A 66 10.66 0.12 -26.93
CA VAL A 66 9.75 -0.98 -26.53
C VAL A 66 9.80 -2.14 -27.53
N SER A 67 10.64 -3.13 -27.24
CA SER A 67 10.48 -4.45 -27.83
C SER A 67 9.22 -5.12 -27.26
N GLY A 68 8.14 -5.10 -28.05
CA GLY A 68 7.21 -6.23 -28.16
C GLY A 68 6.25 -6.52 -27.00
N LYS A 69 5.69 -5.52 -26.31
CA LYS A 69 4.52 -5.75 -25.43
C LYS A 69 3.44 -4.70 -25.63
N THR A 70 2.41 -5.07 -26.40
CA THR A 70 1.23 -4.26 -26.77
C THR A 70 0.14 -4.21 -25.69
N THR A 71 0.38 -4.78 -24.51
CA THR A 71 -0.54 -4.77 -23.36
C THR A 71 0.28 -4.56 -22.09
N THR A 72 0.10 -3.44 -21.38
CA THR A 72 0.69 -3.27 -20.05
C THR A 72 -0.35 -3.65 -19.02
N THR A 73 -0.35 -4.92 -18.60
CA THR A 73 -1.17 -5.42 -17.51
C THR A 73 -0.75 -4.74 -16.21
N VAL A 74 -1.66 -4.02 -15.55
CA VAL A 74 -1.39 -3.39 -14.24
C VAL A 74 -1.59 -4.45 -13.17
N ALA A 75 -0.51 -5.07 -12.70
CA ALA A 75 -0.57 -5.89 -11.51
C ALA A 75 -0.43 -4.98 -10.27
N MET A 76 -1.50 -4.84 -9.51
CA MET A 76 -1.47 -4.23 -8.19
C MET A 76 -1.32 -5.34 -7.13
N ASP A 77 -0.52 -5.10 -6.10
CA ASP A 77 -0.42 -6.05 -4.98
C ASP A 77 -1.57 -5.81 -4.01
N PHE A 78 -2.24 -6.88 -3.59
CA PHE A 78 -3.32 -6.83 -2.60
C PHE A 78 -3.06 -7.82 -1.47
N GLY A 79 -3.17 -7.35 -0.23
CA GLY A 79 -3.02 -8.17 0.97
C GLY A 79 -4.15 -7.97 1.96
N ARG A 80 -4.39 -8.99 2.79
CA ARG A 80 -5.40 -8.98 3.86
C ARG A 80 -4.81 -9.58 5.13
N ILE A 81 -5.05 -8.92 6.26
CA ILE A 81 -4.67 -9.39 7.59
C ILE A 81 -5.91 -9.30 8.48
N THR A 82 -6.22 -10.35 9.22
CA THR A 82 -7.25 -10.32 10.25
C THR A 82 -6.59 -9.87 11.56
N LEU A 83 -7.00 -8.72 12.10
CA LEU A 83 -6.44 -8.16 13.35
C LEU A 83 -7.24 -8.59 14.58
N ASP A 84 -8.56 -8.73 14.42
CA ASP A 84 -9.52 -9.21 15.45
C ASP A 84 -10.75 -9.83 14.75
N GLU A 85 -11.69 -10.41 15.50
CA GLU A 85 -12.92 -11.06 14.99
C GLU A 85 -13.68 -10.16 13.99
N ASP A 86 -13.74 -8.86 14.29
CA ASP A 86 -14.46 -7.86 13.50
C ASP A 86 -13.52 -6.78 12.93
N LEU A 87 -12.21 -7.03 12.81
CA LEU A 87 -11.24 -6.05 12.31
C LEU A 87 -10.32 -6.62 11.24
N ILE A 88 -10.38 -6.05 10.04
CA ILE A 88 -9.56 -6.43 8.89
C ILE A 88 -8.66 -5.28 8.44
N LEU A 89 -7.39 -5.57 8.21
CA LEU A 89 -6.45 -4.64 7.56
C LEU A 89 -6.20 -5.07 6.11
N TYR A 90 -6.45 -4.14 5.19
CA TYR A 90 -6.15 -4.28 3.77
C TYR A 90 -4.85 -3.55 3.41
N LEU A 91 -4.03 -4.20 2.59
CA LEU A 91 -2.76 -3.67 2.08
C LEU A 91 -2.85 -3.54 0.57
N PHE A 92 -2.44 -2.38 0.05
CA PHE A 92 -2.42 -2.10 -1.38
C PHE A 92 -1.02 -1.66 -1.81
N GLY A 93 -0.33 -2.46 -2.62
CA GLY A 93 0.96 -2.08 -3.20
C GLY A 93 0.77 -1.25 -4.47
N THR A 94 1.38 -0.06 -4.53
CA THR A 94 1.29 0.81 -5.72
C THR A 94 1.92 0.13 -6.94
N PRO A 95 1.34 0.23 -8.15
CA PRO A 95 1.98 -0.24 -9.37
C PRO A 95 3.29 0.52 -9.65
N GLY A 96 4.17 -0.03 -10.51
CA GLY A 96 5.47 0.56 -10.85
C GLY A 96 5.35 2.05 -11.25
N GLN A 97 6.12 2.90 -10.56
CA GLN A 97 5.88 4.35 -10.39
C GLN A 97 5.77 5.15 -11.70
N ASP A 98 6.50 4.80 -12.78
CA ASP A 98 6.63 5.67 -13.95
C ASP A 98 5.37 5.78 -14.84
N ARG A 99 4.41 4.87 -14.72
CA ARG A 99 3.27 4.80 -15.67
C ARG A 99 1.89 4.74 -15.03
N PHE A 100 1.81 4.69 -13.69
CA PHE A 100 0.55 4.39 -12.98
C PHE A 100 0.22 5.35 -11.84
N TRP A 101 0.83 6.53 -11.82
CA TRP A 101 0.57 7.59 -10.85
C TRP A 101 -0.91 8.02 -10.82
N PHE A 102 -1.63 7.94 -11.95
CA PHE A 102 -3.06 8.28 -12.03
C PHE A 102 -3.97 7.40 -11.15
N MET A 103 -3.51 6.22 -10.69
CA MET A 103 -4.28 5.34 -9.80
C MET A 103 -4.14 5.70 -8.32
N TRP A 104 -3.25 6.62 -7.97
CA TRP A 104 -2.88 6.82 -6.58
C TRP A 104 -3.98 7.48 -5.77
N ASP A 105 -4.73 8.40 -6.37
CA ASP A 105 -5.83 9.07 -5.69
C ASP A 105 -6.91 8.07 -5.24
N ASP A 106 -7.19 7.07 -6.08
CA ASP A 106 -8.10 5.98 -5.73
C ASP A 106 -7.49 5.00 -4.73
N LEU A 107 -6.20 4.73 -4.84
CA LEU A 107 -5.46 3.88 -3.89
C LEU A 107 -5.35 4.51 -2.50
N VAL A 108 -5.27 5.82 -2.40
CA VAL A 108 -5.05 6.52 -1.13
C VAL A 108 -6.38 6.89 -0.47
N ARG A 109 -7.48 6.99 -1.24
CA ARG A 109 -8.81 7.19 -0.68
C ARG A 109 -9.14 6.16 0.41
N GLY A 110 -9.44 6.67 1.60
CA GLY A 110 -9.77 5.88 2.79
C GLY A 110 -8.59 5.17 3.46
N ALA A 111 -7.35 5.39 3.00
CA ALA A 111 -6.18 4.86 3.66
C ALA A 111 -5.94 5.59 4.99
N ILE A 112 -5.45 4.86 6.00
CA ILE A 112 -5.03 5.44 7.27
C ILE A 112 -3.60 5.99 7.20
N GLY A 113 -2.81 5.51 6.25
CA GLY A 113 -1.43 5.92 6.02
C GLY A 113 -0.72 5.10 4.95
N ALA A 114 0.54 5.41 4.69
CA ALA A 114 1.39 4.72 3.72
C ALA A 114 2.76 4.30 4.27
N VAL A 115 3.25 3.15 3.81
CA VAL A 115 4.66 2.74 3.98
C VAL A 115 5.37 3.02 2.67
N VAL A 116 6.33 3.95 2.66
CA VAL A 116 7.21 4.19 1.52
C VAL A 116 8.44 3.31 1.69
N LEU A 117 8.55 2.25 0.88
CA LEU A 117 9.75 1.43 0.83
C LEU A 117 10.84 2.14 0.03
N VAL A 118 12.06 2.12 0.58
CA VAL A 118 13.23 2.81 0.02
C VAL A 118 14.39 1.83 -0.14
N ASP A 119 15.04 1.86 -1.29
CA ASP A 119 16.34 1.21 -1.54
C ASP A 119 17.39 2.32 -1.63
N THR A 120 18.33 2.37 -0.70
CA THR A 120 19.37 3.42 -0.66
C THR A 120 20.30 3.37 -1.86
N ARG A 121 20.39 2.24 -2.57
CA ARG A 121 21.16 2.11 -3.83
C ARG A 121 20.50 2.85 -4.99
N ARG A 122 19.19 3.12 -4.88
CA ARG A 122 18.33 3.72 -5.92
C ARG A 122 17.37 4.73 -5.30
N LEU A 123 17.92 5.64 -4.49
CA LEU A 123 17.14 6.57 -3.67
C LEU A 123 16.15 7.42 -4.50
N ALA A 124 16.55 7.82 -5.72
CA ALA A 124 15.71 8.64 -6.60
C ALA A 124 14.36 8.01 -6.94
N ASP A 125 14.25 6.67 -6.92
CA ASP A 125 13.03 5.96 -7.30
C ASP A 125 11.89 6.12 -6.27
N CYS A 126 12.18 6.64 -5.07
CA CYS A 126 11.17 6.88 -4.03
C CYS A 126 10.69 8.32 -3.95
N PHE A 127 11.37 9.29 -4.59
CA PHE A 127 10.97 10.70 -4.55
C PHE A 127 9.52 10.93 -5.00
N PRO A 128 9.02 10.34 -6.10
CA PRO A 128 7.62 10.55 -6.49
C PRO A 128 6.61 10.07 -5.44
N ALA A 129 6.96 9.03 -4.67
CA ALA A 129 6.12 8.56 -3.58
C ALA A 129 6.12 9.51 -2.39
N ILE A 130 7.29 10.02 -2.02
CA ILE A 130 7.44 10.99 -0.92
C ILE A 130 6.67 12.27 -1.27
N ASP A 131 6.95 12.85 -2.43
CA ASP A 131 6.30 14.09 -2.90
C ASP A 131 4.77 13.95 -2.91
N TYR A 132 4.25 12.79 -3.35
CA TYR A 132 2.82 12.55 -3.35
C TYR A 132 2.24 12.51 -1.92
N PHE A 133 2.86 11.78 -0.99
CA PHE A 133 2.30 11.63 0.34
C PHE A 133 2.40 12.92 1.17
N GLU A 134 3.48 13.68 1.00
CA GLU A 134 3.60 15.03 1.55
C GLU A 134 2.48 15.94 1.04
N ASN A 135 2.25 15.97 -0.28
CA ASN A 135 1.22 16.81 -0.88
C ASN A 135 -0.22 16.35 -0.55
N SER A 136 -0.45 15.05 -0.38
CA SER A 136 -1.77 14.51 -0.03
C SER A 136 -2.13 14.67 1.45
N GLY A 137 -1.15 14.98 2.31
CA GLY A 137 -1.31 15.04 3.76
C GLY A 137 -1.61 13.69 4.42
N LEU A 138 -1.47 12.58 3.68
CA LEU A 138 -1.63 11.24 4.23
C LEU A 138 -0.40 10.90 5.09
N PRO A 139 -0.56 10.51 6.38
CA PRO A 139 0.56 10.09 7.20
C PRO A 139 1.33 8.94 6.56
N PHE A 140 2.66 9.03 6.54
CA PHE A 140 3.50 7.97 5.99
C PHE A 140 4.77 7.77 6.82
N ILE A 141 5.35 6.59 6.66
CA ILE A 141 6.68 6.28 7.18
C ILE A 141 7.61 5.91 6.03
N VAL A 142 8.91 6.05 6.24
CA VAL A 142 9.93 5.54 5.35
C VAL A 142 10.51 4.25 5.92
N ALA A 143 10.39 3.17 5.15
CA ALA A 143 10.96 1.87 5.49
C ALA A 143 12.14 1.58 4.54
N VAL A 144 13.36 1.74 5.05
CA VAL A 144 14.59 1.43 4.32
C VAL A 144 14.71 -0.09 4.21
N ASN A 145 14.51 -0.62 3.01
CA ASN A 145 14.50 -2.05 2.76
C ASN A 145 15.94 -2.57 2.54
N ASN A 146 16.41 -3.39 3.47
CA ASN A 146 17.76 -3.94 3.45
C ASN A 146 17.83 -5.17 2.54
N PHE A 147 18.24 -4.96 1.29
CA PHE A 147 18.65 -6.05 0.42
C PHE A 147 19.99 -6.60 0.94
N ASP A 148 20.02 -7.89 1.28
CA ASP A 148 21.24 -8.61 1.71
C ASP A 148 21.80 -8.25 3.10
N GLY A 149 20.99 -7.62 3.95
CA GLY A 149 21.30 -7.44 5.37
C GLY A 149 22.36 -6.38 5.69
N ALA A 150 22.88 -5.67 4.70
CA ALA A 150 23.76 -4.53 4.91
C ALA A 150 22.96 -3.23 4.86
N GLN A 151 22.86 -2.55 6.01
CA GLN A 151 22.40 -1.17 6.07
C GLN A 151 23.61 -0.25 5.86
N THR A 152 23.67 0.44 4.73
CA THR A 152 24.81 1.30 4.39
C THR A 152 24.67 2.73 4.90
N HIS A 153 23.45 3.15 5.27
CA HIS A 153 23.16 4.53 5.69
C HIS A 153 22.36 4.58 7.00
N THR A 154 22.64 5.60 7.81
CA THR A 154 21.87 5.86 9.03
C THR A 154 20.49 6.45 8.68
N PRO A 155 19.50 6.36 9.57
CA PRO A 155 18.22 7.04 9.39
C PRO A 155 18.37 8.55 9.17
N GLU A 156 19.34 9.19 9.81
CA GLU A 156 19.60 10.63 9.68
C GLU A 156 20.15 10.99 8.29
N GLU A 157 21.08 10.19 7.75
CA GLU A 157 21.58 10.37 6.37
C GLU A 157 20.46 10.20 5.35
N VAL A 158 19.58 9.21 5.55
CA VAL A 158 18.41 9.01 4.70
C VAL A 158 17.44 10.17 4.81
N ARG A 159 17.20 10.69 6.02
CA ARG A 159 16.35 11.86 6.25
C ARG A 159 16.85 13.07 5.48
N GLU A 160 18.14 13.37 5.60
CA GLU A 160 18.76 14.51 4.93
C GLU A 160 18.67 14.36 3.41
N ALA A 161 19.00 13.17 2.88
CA ALA A 161 18.98 12.91 1.45
C ALA A 161 17.57 12.95 0.84
N LEU A 162 16.55 12.59 1.63
CA LEU A 162 15.14 12.62 1.23
C LEU A 162 14.42 13.92 1.62
N GLN A 163 15.10 14.85 2.30
CA GLN A 163 14.56 16.11 2.81
C GLN A 163 13.28 15.95 3.67
N LEU A 164 13.16 14.85 4.41
CA LEU A 164 11.94 14.53 5.16
C LEU A 164 11.80 15.39 6.42
N ASP A 165 10.56 15.74 6.75
CA ASP A 165 10.22 16.36 8.03
C ASP A 165 10.73 15.52 9.22
N HIS A 166 11.15 16.16 10.31
CA HIS A 166 11.70 15.48 11.49
C HIS A 166 10.75 14.46 12.13
N GLU A 167 9.44 14.61 11.91
CA GLU A 167 8.41 13.78 12.49
C GLU A 167 8.11 12.53 11.66
N THR A 168 8.55 12.47 10.40
CA THR A 168 8.39 11.29 9.53
C THR A 168 9.26 10.16 10.06
N PRO A 169 8.70 9.04 10.53
CA PRO A 169 9.48 7.91 11.04
C PRO A 169 10.29 7.26 9.91
N ILE A 170 11.53 6.92 10.21
CA ILE A 170 12.42 6.17 9.33
C ILE A 170 12.83 4.90 10.07
N ILE A 171 12.56 3.75 9.47
CA ILE A 171 12.90 2.44 10.05
C ILE A 171 13.65 1.58 9.05
N SER A 172 14.47 0.68 9.56
CA SER A 172 15.05 -0.40 8.76
C SER A 172 14.05 -1.55 8.65
N THR A 173 13.96 -2.17 7.48
CA THR A 173 13.04 -3.28 7.20
C THR A 173 13.69 -4.33 6.31
N ASP A 174 13.35 -5.60 6.49
CA ASP A 174 13.54 -6.65 5.48
C ASP A 174 12.16 -7.14 5.03
N ALA A 175 11.75 -6.77 3.82
CA ALA A 175 10.44 -7.11 3.27
C ALA A 175 10.16 -8.61 3.20
N ARG A 176 11.19 -9.47 3.24
CA ARG A 176 11.05 -10.94 3.22
C ARG A 176 10.67 -11.50 4.59
N ARG A 177 10.95 -10.77 5.67
CA ARG A 177 10.70 -11.19 7.05
C ARG A 177 9.35 -10.67 7.53
N ARG A 178 8.42 -11.59 7.80
CA ARG A 178 7.07 -11.28 8.32
C ARG A 178 7.10 -10.34 9.53
N ASP A 179 7.95 -10.60 10.52
CA ASP A 179 8.03 -9.76 11.72
C ASP A 179 8.54 -8.34 11.41
N SER A 180 9.49 -8.21 10.48
CA SER A 180 10.00 -6.90 10.07
C SER A 180 8.92 -6.09 9.34
N ALA A 181 8.18 -6.73 8.44
CA ALA A 181 7.07 -6.11 7.73
C ALA A 181 5.93 -5.72 8.70
N LYS A 182 5.63 -6.56 9.70
CA LYS A 182 4.69 -6.22 10.78
C LYS A 182 5.13 -4.99 11.57
N SER A 183 6.41 -4.89 11.95
CA SER A 183 6.95 -3.72 12.64
C SER A 183 6.73 -2.44 11.84
N ALA A 184 6.92 -2.48 10.51
CA ALA A 184 6.63 -1.33 9.65
C ALA A 184 5.16 -0.91 9.68
N LEU A 185 4.24 -1.87 9.64
CA LEU A 185 2.81 -1.58 9.73
C LEU A 185 2.43 -1.01 11.11
N ILE A 186 3.01 -1.52 12.20
CA ILE A 186 2.78 -1.01 13.55
C ILE A 186 3.26 0.44 13.67
N THR A 187 4.51 0.71 13.27
CA THR A 187 5.08 2.07 13.31
C THR A 187 4.24 3.06 12.50
N LEU A 188 3.72 2.64 11.33
CA LEU A 188 2.82 3.47 10.55
C LEU A 188 1.51 3.77 11.29
N VAL A 189 0.88 2.76 11.90
CA VAL A 189 -0.38 2.96 12.65
C VAL A 189 -0.15 3.88 13.84
N GLU A 190 0.92 3.69 14.61
CA GLU A 190 1.29 4.56 15.72
C GLU A 190 1.49 6.00 15.25
N HIS A 191 2.23 6.19 14.16
CA HIS A 191 2.45 7.52 13.57
C HIS A 191 1.15 8.17 13.09
N ALA A 192 0.29 7.43 12.39
CA ALA A 192 -0.99 7.92 11.90
C ALA A 192 -1.95 8.29 13.05
N LEU A 193 -1.91 7.56 14.16
CA LEU A 193 -2.68 7.88 15.37
C LEU A 193 -2.18 9.18 16.01
N LEU A 194 -0.86 9.35 16.13
CA LEU A 194 -0.26 10.58 16.66
C LEU A 194 -0.56 11.80 15.78
N ALA A 195 -0.51 11.64 14.46
CA ALA A 195 -0.82 12.70 13.50
C ALA A 195 -2.27 13.18 13.58
N ARG A 196 -3.23 12.30 13.94
CA ARG A 196 -4.65 12.63 14.11
C ARG A 196 -5.00 13.31 15.44
N LEU A 197 -4.09 13.28 16.41
CA LEU A 197 -4.29 13.90 17.73
C LEU A 197 -3.77 15.35 17.78
N ARG A 198 -3.28 15.88 16.67
CA ARG A 198 -2.79 17.25 16.51
C ARG A 198 -3.78 18.07 15.71
#